data_AF-A0A7V5GXV4-F1
#
_entry.id   AF-A0A7V5GXV4-F1
#
_cell.length_a   1.000
_cell.length_b   1.000
_cell.length_c   1.000
_cell.angle_alpha   90.00
_cell.angle_beta   90.00
_cell.angle_gamma   90.00
#
_symmetry.space_group_name_H-M   'P 1'
#
loop_
_entity.id
_entity.type
_entity.pdbx_description
1 polymer ?
#
loop_
_entity_poly.entity_id
_entity_poly.type
_entity_poly.pdbx_seq_one_letter_code
_entity_poly.pdbx_strand_id
1 'polypeptide(L)'
;TLLWTANNWGALFGYNPLQGMVDVGKVKALYERGIVLDEAYWGGSFHNALGAMLITLPPLLGGDRERGRAHLERAIALAPGYLENHVVYAQYWGFTYDTFGKMNGIRDLSLIESELQYVLSAPIGDWPFWNREAKREAEALLQESKEMSGT
;
A
#
# COMPACT_ATOMS: atom_id res chain seq x y z
N THR A 1 8.17 -11.69 12.50
CA THR A 1 9.40 -10.86 12.39
C THR A 1 9.70 -10.46 10.96
N LEU A 2 9.54 -11.34 9.94
CA LEU A 2 9.80 -11.02 8.53
C LEU A 2 9.11 -9.75 8.01
N LEU A 3 7.82 -9.56 8.29
CA LEU A 3 7.05 -8.38 7.88
C LEU A 3 7.69 -7.08 8.36
N TRP A 4 7.92 -6.95 9.67
CA TRP A 4 8.49 -5.75 10.27
C TRP A 4 9.94 -5.50 9.84
N THR A 5 10.73 -6.56 9.64
CA THR A 5 12.07 -6.42 9.05
C THR A 5 12.01 -5.86 7.63
N ALA A 6 11.11 -6.39 6.80
CA ALA A 6 10.95 -5.94 5.43
C ALA A 6 10.42 -4.50 5.36
N ASN A 7 9.43 -4.13 6.17
CA ASN A 7 8.91 -2.75 6.24
C ASN A 7 9.99 -1.76 6.69
N ASN A 8 10.76 -2.10 7.72
CA ASN A 8 11.84 -1.22 8.22
C ASN A 8 12.97 -1.06 7.20
N TRP A 9 13.34 -2.13 6.47
CA TRP A 9 14.30 -2.03 5.38
C TRP A 9 13.74 -1.31 4.15
N GLY A 10 12.46 -1.48 3.84
CA GLY A 10 11.77 -0.73 2.79
C GLY A 10 11.73 0.77 3.08
N ALA A 11 11.55 1.16 4.34
CA ALA A 11 11.58 2.57 4.75
C ALA A 11 12.94 3.25 4.45
N LEU A 12 14.04 2.49 4.41
CA LEU A 12 15.36 3.05 4.05
C LEU A 12 15.41 3.64 2.65
N PHE A 13 14.52 3.25 1.72
CA PHE A 13 14.44 3.90 0.41
C PHE A 13 14.10 5.38 0.52
N GLY A 14 13.22 5.76 1.45
CA GLY A 14 12.85 7.14 1.68
C GLY A 14 13.99 7.97 2.28
N TYR A 15 14.89 7.34 3.04
CA TYR A 15 16.02 8.01 3.71
C TYR A 15 17.30 8.02 2.89
N ASN A 16 17.61 6.93 2.19
CA ASN A 16 18.79 6.74 1.36
C ASN A 16 18.41 5.95 0.09
N PRO A 17 18.01 6.65 -0.99
CA PRO A 17 17.53 6.01 -2.21
C PRO A 17 18.53 5.04 -2.84
N LEU A 18 19.83 5.36 -2.81
CA LEU A 18 20.87 4.51 -3.38
C LEU A 18 21.01 3.19 -2.61
N GLN A 19 21.01 3.24 -1.28
CA GLN A 19 21.06 2.03 -0.47
C GLN A 19 19.77 1.23 -0.59
N GLY A 20 18.61 1.90 -0.64
CA GLY A 20 17.33 1.26 -0.91
C GLY A 20 17.38 0.44 -2.20
N MET A 21 17.85 1.04 -3.30
CA MET A 21 17.99 0.36 -4.60
C MET A 21 18.80 -0.96 -4.53
N VAL A 22 19.80 -1.04 -3.65
CA VAL A 22 20.59 -2.26 -3.45
C VAL A 22 19.79 -3.35 -2.71
N ASP A 23 18.93 -2.96 -1.77
CA ASP A 23 18.19 -3.87 -0.92
C ASP A 23 16.78 -4.24 -1.44
N VAL A 24 16.32 -3.63 -2.55
CA VAL A 24 15.03 -3.93 -3.23
C VAL A 24 14.77 -5.44 -3.30
N GLY A 25 15.73 -6.19 -3.85
CA GLY A 25 15.56 -7.62 -4.08
C GLY A 25 15.38 -8.41 -2.79
N LYS A 26 16.06 -8.01 -1.71
CA LYS A 26 15.94 -8.66 -0.40
C LYS A 26 14.59 -8.36 0.24
N VAL A 27 14.15 -7.09 0.20
CA VAL A 27 12.84 -6.68 0.74
C VAL A 27 11.72 -7.42 0.02
N LYS A 28 11.75 -7.48 -1.32
CA LYS A 28 10.79 -8.23 -2.12
C LYS A 28 10.78 -9.72 -1.75
N ALA A 29 11.95 -10.35 -1.63
CA ALA A 29 12.06 -11.77 -1.26
C ALA A 29 11.51 -12.05 0.15
N LEU A 30 11.63 -11.11 1.09
CA LEU A 30 11.04 -11.24 2.43
C LEU A 30 9.51 -11.20 2.38
N TYR A 31 8.92 -10.30 1.59
CA TYR A 31 7.47 -10.28 1.41
C TYR A 31 6.96 -11.55 0.72
N GLU A 32 7.59 -11.96 -0.38
CA GLU A 32 7.24 -13.18 -1.10
C GLU A 32 7.36 -14.42 -0.21
N ARG A 33 8.41 -14.49 0.63
CA ARG A 33 8.56 -15.58 1.60
C ARG A 33 7.49 -15.54 2.69
N GLY A 34 7.12 -14.35 3.16
CA GLY A 34 6.04 -14.15 4.12
C GLY A 34 4.71 -14.71 3.60
N ILE A 35 4.35 -14.39 2.36
CA ILE A 35 3.15 -14.91 1.67
C ILE A 35 3.12 -16.45 1.67
N VAL A 36 4.25 -17.08 1.34
CA VAL A 36 4.36 -18.55 1.32
C VAL A 36 4.21 -19.17 2.71
N LEU A 37 4.65 -18.48 3.76
CA LEU A 37 4.63 -18.99 5.13
C LEU A 37 3.25 -18.83 5.78
N ASP A 38 2.63 -17.67 5.62
CA ASP A 38 1.29 -17.36 6.12
C ASP A 38 0.72 -16.20 5.30
N GLU A 39 -0.09 -16.56 4.30
CA GLU A 39 -0.67 -15.63 3.33
C GLU A 39 -1.56 -14.57 4.01
N ALA A 40 -2.31 -14.98 5.05
CA ALA A 40 -3.28 -14.14 5.74
C ALA A 40 -2.66 -13.39 6.95
N TYR A 41 -1.36 -13.55 7.19
CA TYR A 41 -0.68 -12.97 8.33
C TYR A 41 -0.98 -11.48 8.47
N TRP A 42 -1.47 -11.09 9.66
CA TRP A 42 -1.82 -9.72 9.99
C TRP A 42 -2.74 -9.06 8.94
N GLY A 43 -3.81 -9.74 8.59
CA GLY A 43 -4.78 -9.23 7.63
C GLY A 43 -4.23 -9.13 6.21
N GLY A 44 -3.34 -10.04 5.82
CA GLY A 44 -2.74 -10.05 4.48
C GLY A 44 -1.69 -8.96 4.25
N SER A 45 -1.01 -8.50 5.30
CA SER A 45 -0.07 -7.37 5.23
C SER A 45 1.13 -7.60 4.30
N PHE A 46 1.52 -8.85 4.05
CA PHE A 46 2.56 -9.12 3.06
C PHE A 46 2.11 -8.80 1.63
N HIS A 47 0.85 -9.10 1.30
CA HIS A 47 0.23 -8.72 0.04
C HIS A 47 0.09 -7.19 -0.06
N ASN A 48 -0.37 -6.54 1.00
CA ASN A 48 -0.47 -5.08 1.09
C ASN A 48 0.87 -4.39 0.78
N ALA A 49 1.93 -4.75 1.52
CA ALA A 49 3.25 -4.12 1.38
C ALA A 49 3.92 -4.44 0.03
N LEU A 50 3.83 -5.68 -0.44
CA LEU A 50 4.38 -6.06 -1.75
C LEU A 50 3.64 -5.36 -2.90
N GLY A 51 2.33 -5.18 -2.78
CA GLY A 51 1.52 -4.48 -3.76
C GLY A 51 1.95 -3.02 -3.92
N ALA A 52 2.06 -2.30 -2.80
CA ALA A 52 2.54 -0.92 -2.78
C ALA A 52 3.96 -0.78 -3.37
N MET A 53 4.87 -1.69 -2.99
CA MET A 53 6.24 -1.74 -3.49
C MET A 53 6.29 -1.94 -5.01
N LEU A 54 5.52 -2.90 -5.55
CA LEU A 54 5.53 -3.21 -6.98
C LEU A 54 4.94 -2.08 -7.83
N ILE A 55 3.99 -1.31 -7.29
CA ILE A 55 3.41 -0.17 -8.00
C ILE A 55 4.36 1.03 -8.06
N THR A 56 5.09 1.29 -6.96
CA THR A 56 5.95 2.47 -6.83
C THR A 56 7.33 2.31 -7.46
N LEU A 57 7.83 1.07 -7.56
CA LEU A 57 9.14 0.82 -8.15
C LEU A 57 9.14 1.06 -9.68
N PRO A 58 10.22 1.64 -10.22
CA PRO A 58 10.47 1.62 -11.66
C PRO A 58 10.57 0.18 -12.21
N PRO A 59 10.19 -0.07 -13.47
CA PRO A 59 10.33 -1.38 -14.11
C PRO A 59 11.75 -1.95 -14.05
N LEU A 60 12.77 -1.08 -14.15
CA LEU A 60 14.19 -1.47 -14.06
C LEU A 60 14.55 -2.09 -12.70
N LEU A 61 13.83 -1.75 -11.63
CA LEU A 61 14.02 -2.28 -10.28
C LEU A 61 13.03 -3.41 -9.96
N GLY A 62 12.32 -3.94 -10.97
CA GLY A 62 11.36 -5.02 -10.80
C GLY A 62 9.96 -4.57 -10.41
N GLY A 63 9.63 -3.29 -10.61
CA GLY A 63 8.26 -2.79 -10.49
C GLY A 63 7.33 -3.41 -11.54
N ASP A 64 6.11 -3.72 -11.12
CA ASP A 64 5.05 -4.29 -11.95
C ASP A 64 3.70 -3.89 -11.35
N ARG A 65 3.09 -2.84 -11.93
CA ARG A 65 1.87 -2.23 -11.38
C ARG A 65 0.67 -3.17 -11.38
N GLU A 66 0.52 -4.01 -12.42
CA GLU A 66 -0.61 -4.94 -12.51
C GLU A 66 -0.47 -6.07 -11.50
N ARG A 67 0.74 -6.61 -11.32
CA ARG A 67 1.00 -7.55 -10.22
C ARG A 67 0.79 -6.89 -8.86
N GLY A 68 1.23 -5.65 -8.71
CA GLY A 68 1.05 -4.89 -7.48
C GLY A 68 -0.43 -4.72 -7.13
N ARG A 69 -1.26 -4.34 -8.11
CA ARG A 69 -2.72 -4.28 -7.98
C ARG A 69 -3.30 -5.61 -7.51
N ALA A 70 -2.93 -6.71 -8.15
CA ALA A 70 -3.42 -8.04 -7.79
C ALA A 70 -3.06 -8.42 -6.34
N HIS A 71 -1.88 -8.01 -5.85
CA HIS A 71 -1.53 -8.20 -4.44
C HIS A 71 -2.43 -7.35 -3.51
N LEU A 72 -2.69 -6.08 -3.82
CA LEU A 72 -3.56 -5.25 -3.01
C LEU A 72 -5.00 -5.79 -2.95
N GLU A 73 -5.56 -6.20 -4.09
CA GLU A 73 -6.88 -6.83 -4.16
C GLU A 73 -6.93 -8.14 -3.35
N ARG A 74 -5.84 -8.92 -3.38
CA ARG A 74 -5.73 -10.13 -2.56
C ARG A 74 -5.68 -9.82 -1.06
N ALA A 75 -5.00 -8.75 -0.65
CA ALA A 75 -4.99 -8.33 0.75
C ALA A 75 -6.41 -7.99 1.25
N ILE A 76 -7.17 -7.22 0.47
CA ILE A 76 -8.58 -6.92 0.75
C ILE A 76 -9.41 -8.21 0.87
N ALA A 77 -9.25 -9.13 -0.08
CA ALA A 77 -9.99 -10.39 -0.09
C ALA A 77 -9.69 -11.29 1.13
N LEU A 78 -8.44 -11.28 1.62
CA LEU A 78 -8.01 -12.05 2.79
C LEU A 78 -8.54 -11.46 4.11
N ALA A 79 -8.71 -10.13 4.18
CA ALA A 79 -9.11 -9.44 5.40
C ALA A 79 -9.99 -8.21 5.09
N PRO A 80 -11.27 -8.41 4.73
CA PRO A 80 -12.17 -7.32 4.35
C PRO A 80 -12.50 -6.36 5.50
N GLY A 81 -12.31 -6.80 6.75
CA GLY A 81 -12.48 -5.97 7.95
C GLY A 81 -11.22 -5.20 8.38
N TYR A 82 -10.09 -5.37 7.69
CA TYR A 82 -8.85 -4.65 7.95
C TYR A 82 -8.74 -3.46 6.98
N LEU A 83 -9.21 -2.30 7.43
CA LEU A 83 -9.48 -1.14 6.56
C LEU A 83 -8.21 -0.56 5.93
N GLU A 84 -7.06 -0.81 6.54
CA GLU A 84 -5.74 -0.45 5.98
C GLU A 84 -5.55 -0.96 4.54
N ASN A 85 -6.07 -2.15 4.22
CA ASN A 85 -5.95 -2.71 2.88
C ASN A 85 -6.68 -1.87 1.82
N HIS A 86 -7.80 -1.24 2.19
CA HIS A 86 -8.53 -0.34 1.31
C HIS A 86 -7.82 1.01 1.17
N VAL A 87 -7.25 1.55 2.25
CA VAL A 87 -6.45 2.79 2.22
C VAL A 87 -5.25 2.62 1.28
N VAL A 88 -4.49 1.54 1.44
CA VAL A 88 -3.33 1.24 0.60
C VAL A 88 -3.74 0.99 -0.85
N TYR A 89 -4.88 0.34 -1.10
CA TYR A 89 -5.41 0.19 -2.46
C TYR A 89 -5.74 1.54 -3.09
N ALA A 90 -6.50 2.39 -2.40
CA ALA A 90 -6.81 3.74 -2.86
C ALA A 90 -5.54 4.56 -3.13
N GLN A 91 -4.57 4.53 -2.22
CA GLN A 91 -3.32 5.26 -2.33
C GLN A 91 -2.50 4.78 -3.54
N TYR A 92 -2.10 3.50 -3.54
CA TYR A 92 -1.11 3.04 -4.51
C TYR A 92 -1.74 2.72 -5.87
N TRP A 93 -2.96 2.20 -5.91
CA TRP A 93 -3.65 1.98 -7.17
C TRP A 93 -4.40 3.21 -7.69
N GLY A 94 -4.92 4.07 -6.82
CA GLY A 94 -5.64 5.27 -7.24
C GLY A 94 -4.76 6.43 -7.68
N PHE A 95 -3.53 6.55 -7.18
CA PHE A 95 -2.60 7.63 -7.55
C PHE A 95 -1.47 7.16 -8.49
N THR A 96 -0.74 8.11 -9.07
CA THR A 96 0.47 7.90 -9.86
C THR A 96 1.72 8.32 -9.10
N TYR A 97 2.84 7.69 -9.45
CA TYR A 97 4.13 7.90 -8.81
C TYR A 97 5.21 8.18 -9.85
N ASP A 98 6.19 9.01 -9.49
CA ASP A 98 7.38 9.25 -10.31
C ASP A 98 8.43 8.14 -10.17
N THR A 99 9.57 8.30 -10.85
CA THR A 99 10.68 7.33 -10.83
C THR A 99 11.32 7.13 -9.46
N PHE A 100 11.04 8.00 -8.50
CA PHE A 100 11.54 7.92 -7.12
C PHE A 100 10.46 7.45 -6.15
N GLY A 101 9.30 7.02 -6.65
CA GLY A 101 8.19 6.57 -5.83
C GLY A 101 7.43 7.70 -5.13
N LYS A 102 7.62 8.96 -5.56
CA LYS A 102 6.87 10.09 -5.03
C LYS A 102 5.56 10.24 -5.78
N MET A 103 4.47 10.39 -5.04
CA MET A 103 3.14 10.64 -5.60
C MET A 103 3.12 11.93 -6.43
N ASN A 104 2.59 11.86 -7.65
CA ASN A 104 2.68 12.95 -8.62
C ASN A 104 1.40 13.19 -9.44
N GLY A 105 0.30 12.50 -9.12
CA GLY A 105 -0.96 12.67 -9.83
C GLY A 105 -1.99 11.62 -9.46
N ILE A 106 -3.14 11.69 -10.13
CA ILE A 106 -4.29 10.80 -9.91
C ILE A 106 -4.44 9.88 -11.12
N ARG A 107 -4.58 8.58 -10.87
CA ARG A 107 -4.93 7.56 -11.87
C ARG A 107 -6.44 7.40 -11.98
N ASP A 108 -7.13 7.27 -10.85
CA ASP A 108 -8.57 7.04 -10.80
C ASP A 108 -9.18 7.71 -9.55
N LEU A 109 -9.74 8.91 -9.75
CA LEU A 109 -10.37 9.67 -8.67
C LEU A 109 -11.59 8.95 -8.10
N SER A 110 -12.38 8.31 -8.96
CA SER A 110 -13.61 7.63 -8.53
C SER A 110 -13.31 6.44 -7.63
N LEU A 111 -12.24 5.69 -7.94
CA LEU A 111 -11.75 4.60 -7.10
C LEU A 111 -11.27 5.14 -5.76
N ILE A 112 -10.44 6.19 -5.74
CA ILE A 112 -9.97 6.81 -4.50
C ILE A 112 -11.15 7.21 -3.62
N GLU A 113 -12.09 7.96 -4.16
CA GLU A 113 -13.25 8.44 -3.40
C GLU A 113 -14.10 7.28 -2.86
N SER A 114 -14.37 6.27 -3.69
CA SER A 114 -15.19 5.13 -3.28
C SER A 114 -14.54 4.30 -2.17
N GLU A 115 -13.25 4.00 -2.27
CA GLU A 115 -12.51 3.20 -1.30
C GLU A 115 -12.34 3.97 0.03
N LEU A 116 -11.99 5.26 -0.03
CA LEU A 116 -11.82 6.07 1.16
C LEU A 116 -13.16 6.35 1.86
N GLN A 117 -14.24 6.59 1.12
CA GLN A 117 -15.58 6.72 1.72
C GLN A 117 -16.05 5.40 2.36
N TYR A 118 -15.73 4.25 1.75
CA TYR A 118 -15.95 2.96 2.38
C TYR A 118 -15.20 2.86 3.71
N VAL A 119 -13.90 3.18 3.74
CA VAL A 119 -13.10 3.19 4.98
C VAL A 119 -13.71 4.10 6.04
N LEU A 120 -14.16 5.31 5.69
CA LEU A 120 -14.76 6.27 6.63
C LEU A 120 -16.11 5.82 7.18
N SER A 121 -16.92 5.13 6.37
CA SER A 121 -18.25 4.65 6.78
C SER A 121 -18.24 3.29 7.47
N ALA A 122 -17.25 2.45 7.22
CA ALA A 122 -17.15 1.11 7.78
C ALA A 122 -17.03 1.12 9.33
N PRO A 123 -17.55 0.11 10.05
CA PRO A 123 -17.37 0.02 11.49
C PRO A 123 -15.90 -0.23 11.86
N ILE A 124 -15.51 0.17 13.07
CA ILE A 124 -14.14 -0.04 13.58
C ILE A 124 -13.77 -1.54 13.67
N GLY A 125 -14.74 -2.43 13.93
CA GLY A 125 -14.54 -3.88 13.87
C GLY A 125 -13.43 -4.42 14.80
N ASP A 126 -12.85 -5.54 14.39
CA ASP A 126 -11.91 -6.35 15.20
C ASP A 126 -10.47 -5.80 15.20
N TRP A 127 -10.20 -4.73 14.45
CA TRP A 127 -8.89 -4.10 14.34
C TRP A 127 -8.91 -2.68 14.91
N PRO A 128 -9.24 -2.48 16.20
CA PRO A 128 -9.71 -1.20 16.71
C PRO A 128 -8.68 -0.08 16.64
N PHE A 129 -7.39 -0.40 16.79
CA PHE A 129 -6.32 0.58 16.63
C PHE A 129 -6.14 0.92 15.15
N TRP A 130 -5.87 -0.09 14.32
CA TRP A 130 -5.57 0.09 12.90
C TRP A 130 -6.72 0.69 12.11
N ASN A 131 -7.96 0.30 12.38
CA ASN A 131 -9.11 0.85 11.68
C ASN A 131 -9.42 2.30 12.09
N ARG A 132 -8.93 2.77 13.26
CA ARG A 132 -8.95 4.21 13.57
C ARG A 132 -7.86 4.96 12.81
N GLU A 133 -6.68 4.36 12.70
CA GLU A 133 -5.58 4.95 11.94
C GLU A 133 -5.91 5.03 10.46
N ALA A 134 -6.38 3.93 9.86
CA ALA A 134 -6.84 3.88 8.47
C ALA A 134 -7.93 4.93 8.17
N LYS A 135 -8.84 5.20 9.11
CA LYS A 135 -9.82 6.29 8.96
C LYS A 135 -9.15 7.67 8.94
N ARG A 136 -8.19 7.92 9.84
CA ARG A 136 -7.41 9.17 9.86
C ARG A 136 -6.62 9.37 8.56
N GLU A 137 -6.00 8.30 8.08
CA GLU A 137 -5.27 8.31 6.79
C GLU A 137 -6.20 8.53 5.61
N ALA A 138 -7.39 7.91 5.61
CA ALA A 138 -8.41 8.12 4.58
C ALA A 138 -8.89 9.58 4.52
N GLU A 139 -9.07 10.24 5.67
CA GLU A 139 -9.39 11.68 5.69
C GLU A 139 -8.28 12.52 5.05
N ALA A 140 -7.02 12.24 5.39
CA ALA A 140 -5.88 12.96 4.86
C ALA A 140 -5.72 12.74 3.34
N LEU A 141 -5.85 11.48 2.89
CA LEU A 141 -5.68 11.14 1.48
C LEU A 141 -6.82 11.66 0.60
N LEU A 142 -8.04 11.76 1.14
CA LEU A 142 -9.17 12.39 0.45
C LEU A 142 -8.99 13.91 0.33
N GLN A 143 -8.37 14.55 1.31
CA GLN A 143 -8.00 15.96 1.21
C GLN A 143 -6.91 16.16 0.16
N GLU A 144 -5.91 15.29 0.14
CA GLU A 144 -4.84 15.33 -0.87
C GLU A 144 -5.37 15.09 -2.30
N SER A 145 -6.33 14.18 -2.49
CA SER A 145 -6.96 13.97 -3.80
C SER A 145 -7.73 15.21 -4.29
N LYS A 146 -8.39 15.94 -3.39
CA LYS A 146 -9.08 17.20 -3.70
C LYS A 146 -8.09 18.29 -4.13
N GLU A 147 -7.02 18.45 -3.37
CA GLU A 147 -5.95 19.41 -3.69
C GLU A 147 -5.30 19.12 -5.05
N MET A 148 -5.07 17.84 -5.39
CA MET A 148 -4.50 17.46 -6.69
C MET A 148 -5.48 17.58 -7.86
N SER A 149 -6.78 17.35 -7.62
CA SER A 149 -7.82 17.46 -8.67
C SER A 149 -8.31 18.88 -8.89
N GLY A 150 -8.01 19.81 -7.96
CA GLY A 150 -8.41 21.22 -8.06
C GLY A 150 -9.87 21.48 -7.69
N THR A 151 -10.50 20.57 -6.93
CA THR A 151 -11.90 20.64 -6.47
C THR A 151 -11.97 20.68 -4.95
#